data_AF-A0A2V6A640-F1
#
_entry.id   AF-A0A2V6A640-F1
#
_cell.length_a   1.000
_cell.length_b   1.000
_cell.length_c   1.000
_cell.angle_alpha   90.00
_cell.angle_beta   90.00
_cell.angle_gamma   90.00
#
_symmetry.space_group_name_H-M   'P 1'
#
loop_
_entity.id
_entity.type
_entity.pdbx_description
1 polymer ?
#
loop_
_entity_poly.entity_id
_entity_poly.type
_entity_poly.pdbx_seq_one_letter_code
_entity_poly.pdbx_strand_id
1 'polypeptide(L)'
;MSERIAKLKEAIETMHYCKAQYVRSELVIDLFRGEIAWDGVVDTFELEGHPKAKHCYAWSFVENGEPKYTTVLEIPPVDSPESAVKIAIASKARSQTD
;
A
#
# COMPACT_ATOMS: atom_id res chain seq x y z
N MET A 1 -8.94 14.64 8.46
CA MET A 1 -7.99 13.67 7.87
C MET A 1 -7.20 13.06 9.03
N SER A 2 -7.06 11.73 9.11
CA SER A 2 -6.33 11.08 10.21
C SER A 2 -4.81 11.22 10.04
N GLU A 3 -4.05 11.11 11.13
CA GLU A 3 -2.57 11.17 11.09
C GLU A 3 -1.99 10.09 10.15
N ARG A 4 -2.54 8.87 10.19
CA ARG A 4 -2.19 7.79 9.27
C ARG A 4 -2.35 8.20 7.81
N ILE A 5 -3.52 8.71 7.42
CA ILE A 5 -3.79 9.12 6.03
C ILE A 5 -2.83 10.23 5.60
N ALA A 6 -2.54 11.18 6.49
CA ALA A 6 -1.60 12.26 6.20
C ALA A 6 -0.17 11.73 5.96
N LYS A 7 0.29 10.78 6.78
CA LYS A 7 1.61 10.13 6.61
C LYS A 7 1.70 9.25 5.37
N LEU A 8 0.64 8.52 5.04
CA LEU A 8 0.58 7.74 3.81
C LEU A 8 0.60 8.66 2.58
N LYS A 9 -0.16 9.76 2.61
CA LYS A 9 -0.11 10.78 1.56
C LYS A 9 1.30 11.33 1.39
N GLU A 10 1.96 11.75 2.47
CA GLU A 10 3.34 12.26 2.47
C GLU A 10 4.31 11.24 1.85
N ALA A 11 4.20 9.97 2.22
CA ALA A 11 5.02 8.89 1.66
C ALA A 11 4.79 8.71 0.15
N ILE A 12 3.53 8.72 -0.31
CA ILE A 12 3.19 8.60 -1.74
C ILE A 12 3.76 9.77 -2.53
N GLU A 13 3.52 11.01 -2.10
CA GLU A 13 3.99 12.20 -2.83
C GLU A 13 5.51 12.26 -2.90
N THR A 14 6.20 11.81 -1.84
CA THR A 14 7.66 11.76 -1.77
C THR A 14 8.25 10.65 -2.66
N MET A 15 7.68 9.45 -2.62
CA MET A 15 8.21 8.29 -3.35
C MET A 15 7.93 8.33 -4.85
N HIS A 16 6.75 8.83 -5.23
CA HIS A 16 6.25 8.76 -6.61
C HIS A 16 6.22 10.10 -7.32
N TYR A 17 6.71 11.17 -6.66
CA TYR A 17 6.83 12.52 -7.23
C TYR A 17 5.54 13.05 -7.88
N CYS A 18 4.40 12.74 -7.27
CA CYS A 18 3.06 13.12 -7.75
C CYS A 18 2.21 13.66 -6.60
N LYS A 19 1.01 14.15 -6.92
CA LYS A 19 0.02 14.55 -5.91
C LYS A 19 -0.91 13.40 -5.57
N ALA A 20 -1.24 13.27 -4.29
CA ALA A 20 -2.10 12.19 -3.81
C ALA A 20 -3.34 12.74 -3.09
N GLN A 21 -4.51 12.24 -3.46
CA GLN A 21 -5.79 12.58 -2.84
C GLN A 21 -6.42 11.33 -2.25
N TYR A 22 -6.77 11.38 -0.96
CA TYR A 22 -7.37 10.24 -0.28
C TYR A 22 -8.78 9.96 -0.83
N VAL A 23 -9.07 8.70 -1.13
CA VAL A 23 -10.36 8.25 -1.66
C VAL A 23 -11.15 7.51 -0.59
N ARG A 24 -10.60 6.40 -0.08
CA ARG A 24 -11.29 5.51 0.89
C ARG A 24 -10.32 4.58 1.62
N SER A 25 -10.81 4.00 2.71
CA SER A 25 -10.15 2.95 3.50
C SER A 25 -10.93 1.65 3.34
N GLU A 26 -10.24 0.53 3.16
CA GLU A 26 -10.83 -0.80 3.06
C GLU A 26 -10.09 -1.76 4.01
N LEU A 27 -10.84 -2.61 4.72
CA LEU A 27 -10.26 -3.70 5.49
C LEU A 27 -9.90 -4.83 4.54
N VAL A 28 -8.62 -5.19 4.48
CA VAL A 28 -8.12 -6.28 3.65
C VAL A 28 -7.68 -7.41 4.56
N ILE A 29 -8.22 -8.60 4.30
CA ILE A 29 -7.77 -9.85 4.90
C ILE A 29 -7.22 -10.71 3.77
N ASP A 30 -5.93 -11.02 3.83
CA ASP A 30 -5.28 -11.92 2.88
C ASP A 30 -4.89 -13.23 3.57
N LEU A 31 -5.25 -14.34 2.93
CA LEU A 31 -4.91 -15.68 3.40
C LEU A 31 -3.82 -16.27 2.51
N PHE A 32 -2.67 -16.61 3.10
CA PHE A 32 -1.62 -17.35 2.41
C PHE A 32 -1.52 -18.75 3.01
N ARG A 33 -1.69 -19.78 2.17
CA ARG A 33 -1.68 -21.20 2.58
C ARG A 33 -2.66 -21.56 3.70
N GLY A 34 -3.79 -20.84 3.79
CA GLY A 34 -4.83 -21.07 4.80
C GLY A 34 -4.60 -20.34 6.12
N GLU A 35 -3.52 -19.57 6.25
CA GLU A 35 -3.22 -18.72 7.40
C GLU A 35 -3.39 -17.25 7.04
N ILE A 36 -3.73 -16.40 8.02
CA ILE A 36 -3.83 -14.95 7.83
C ILE A 36 -2.43 -14.40 7.56
N ALA A 37 -2.18 -14.02 6.32
CA ALA A 37 -0.95 -13.37 5.89
C ALA A 37 -1.00 -11.86 6.09
N TRP A 38 -2.20 -11.29 6.02
CA TRP A 38 -2.46 -9.88 6.29
C TRP A 38 -3.87 -9.69 6.84
N ASP A 39 -3.98 -8.83 7.84
CA ASP A 39 -5.24 -8.30 8.36
C ASP A 39 -5.00 -6.84 8.73
N GLY A 40 -5.54 -5.93 7.93
CA GLY A 40 -5.29 -4.51 8.13
C GLY A 40 -6.00 -3.59 7.15
N VAL A 41 -5.98 -2.30 7.47
CA VAL A 41 -6.58 -1.25 6.65
C VAL A 41 -5.63 -0.87 5.51
N VAL A 42 -6.16 -0.86 4.29
CA VAL A 42 -5.50 -0.31 3.11
C VAL A 42 -6.24 0.95 2.68
N ASP A 43 -5.50 2.04 2.56
CA ASP A 43 -6.00 3.34 2.13
C ASP A 43 -5.70 3.52 0.62
N THR A 44 -6.73 3.88 -0.16
CA THR A 44 -6.62 4.16 -1.59
C THR A 44 -6.50 5.67 -1.81
N PHE A 45 -5.54 6.06 -2.65
CA PHE A 45 -5.30 7.44 -3.06
C PHE A 45 -5.39 7.56 -4.58
N GLU A 46 -6.06 8.59 -5.07
CA GLU A 46 -5.98 9.04 -6.46
C GLU A 46 -4.68 9.83 -6.66
N LEU A 47 -4.02 9.60 -7.79
CA LEU A 47 -2.76 10.21 -8.17
C LEU A 47 -2.97 11.23 -9.28
N GLU A 48 -2.52 12.45 -9.05
CA GLU A 48 -2.45 13.50 -10.06
C GLU A 48 -0.99 13.72 -10.48
N GLY A 49 -0.71 13.62 -11.77
CA GLY A 49 0.62 13.83 -12.34
C GLY A 49 1.54 12.58 -12.38
N HIS A 50 1.07 11.40 -11.96
CA HIS A 50 1.83 10.17 -12.12
C HIS A 50 1.69 9.61 -13.55
N PRO A 51 2.78 9.23 -14.24
CA PRO A 51 2.73 8.91 -15.68
C PRO A 51 2.07 7.57 -16.02
N LYS A 52 1.92 6.67 -15.05
CA LYS A 52 1.55 5.26 -15.30
C LYS A 52 0.40 4.72 -14.46
N ALA A 53 -0.04 5.43 -13.42
CA ALA A 53 -0.98 4.91 -12.45
C ALA A 53 -1.98 6.00 -12.08
N LYS A 54 -3.24 5.62 -11.90
CA LYS A 54 -4.32 6.53 -11.47
C LYS A 54 -4.53 6.45 -9.97
N HIS A 55 -4.30 5.29 -9.36
CA HIS A 55 -4.35 5.13 -7.92
C HIS A 55 -3.03 4.60 -7.33
N CYS A 56 -2.89 4.81 -6.03
CA CYS A 56 -1.93 4.14 -5.19
C CYS A 56 -2.64 3.57 -3.97
N TYR A 57 -2.32 2.33 -3.63
CA TYR A 57 -2.74 1.67 -2.39
C TYR A 57 -1.63 1.82 -1.37
N ALA A 58 -1.96 2.19 -0.15
CA ALA A 58 -0.97 2.41 0.88
C ALA A 58 -1.47 1.99 2.26
N TRP A 59 -0.56 1.52 3.09
CA TRP A 59 -0.85 1.15 4.46
C TRP A 59 0.39 1.33 5.33
N SER A 60 0.16 1.39 6.64
CA SER A 60 1.21 1.45 7.64
C SER A 60 1.19 0.20 8.51
N PHE A 61 2.36 -0.31 8.87
CA PHE A 61 2.52 -1.38 9.84
C PHE A 61 3.69 -1.07 10.76
N VAL A 62 3.72 -1.68 11.94
CA VAL A 62 4.82 -1.50 12.89
C VAL A 62 5.86 -2.59 12.67
N GLU A 63 7.11 -2.19 12.46
CA GLU A 63 8.25 -3.10 12.37
C GLU A 63 9.35 -2.60 13.32
N ASN A 64 9.79 -3.46 14.24
CA ASN A 64 10.78 -3.10 15.28
C ASN A 64 10.41 -1.87 16.13
N GLY A 65 9.11 -1.67 16.38
CA GLY A 65 8.61 -0.52 17.16
C GLY A 65 8.49 0.78 16.37
N GLU A 66 8.86 0.79 15.08
CA GLU A 66 8.74 1.96 14.21
C GLU A 66 7.62 1.78 13.16
N PRO A 67 6.87 2.84 12.82
CA PRO A 67 5.92 2.78 11.72
C PRO A 67 6.67 2.72 10.38
N LYS A 68 6.38 1.68 9.60
CA LYS A 68 6.75 1.57 8.18
C LYS A 68 5.54 1.84 7.32
N TYR A 69 5.78 2.44 6.17
CA TYR A 69 4.76 2.78 5.18
C TYR A 69 5.05 2.01 3.90
N THR A 70 4.05 1.32 3.38
CA THR A 70 4.11 0.68 2.06
C THR A 70 3.19 1.41 1.11
N THR A 71 3.68 1.62 -0.11
CA THR A 71 2.92 2.20 -1.22
C THR A 71 3.02 1.27 -2.42
N VAL A 72 1.91 1.01 -3.07
CA VAL A 72 1.82 0.14 -4.25
C VAL A 72 0.99 0.85 -5.31
N LEU A 73 1.60 1.11 -6.46
CA LEU A 73 0.93 1.75 -7.59
C LEU A 73 -0.07 0.78 -8.24
N GLU A 74 -1.23 1.30 -8.66
CA GLU A 74 -2.20 0.57 -9.48
C GLU A 74 -1.64 0.39 -10.91
N ILE A 75 -0.78 -0.61 -11.06
CA ILE A 75 -0.16 -1.03 -12.32
C ILE A 75 -0.30 -2.55 -12.41
N PRO A 76 -0.75 -3.11 -13.56
CA PRO A 76 -0.96 -4.55 -13.71
C PRO A 76 0.23 -5.39 -13.20
N PRO A 77 -0.02 -6.41 -12.36
CA PRO A 77 -1.33 -7.01 -12.05
C PRO A 77 -2.09 -6.37 -10.88
N VAL A 78 -1.67 -5.20 -10.38
CA VAL A 78 -2.34 -4.50 -9.26
C VAL A 78 -3.50 -3.65 -9.78
N ASP A 79 -4.70 -3.99 -9.34
CA ASP A 79 -5.99 -3.38 -9.70
C ASP A 79 -6.94 -3.19 -8.50
N SER A 80 -6.53 -3.62 -7.30
CA SER A 80 -7.31 -3.54 -6.07
C SER A 80 -6.41 -3.48 -4.83
N PRO A 81 -6.95 -3.06 -3.67
CA PRO A 81 -6.24 -3.14 -2.39
C PRO A 81 -5.73 -4.56 -2.07
N GLU A 82 -6.52 -5.58 -2.36
CA GLU A 82 -6.16 -6.98 -2.14
C GLU A 82 -5.02 -7.43 -3.07
N SER A 83 -5.07 -7.11 -4.37
CA SER A 83 -3.98 -7.44 -5.28
C SER A 83 -2.69 -6.68 -4.93
N ALA A 84 -2.79 -5.44 -4.41
CA ALA A 84 -1.66 -4.69 -3.89
C ALA A 84 -0.99 -5.37 -2.68
N VAL A 85 -1.78 -5.80 -1.69
CA VAL A 85 -1.29 -6.51 -0.50
C VAL A 85 -0.59 -7.82 -0.90
N LYS A 86 -1.22 -8.62 -1.78
CA LYS A 86 -0.62 -9.88 -2.27
C LYS A 86 0.74 -9.65 -2.92
N ILE A 87 0.85 -8.66 -3.80
CA ILE A 87 2.11 -8.34 -4.49
C ILE A 87 3.17 -7.84 -3.50
N ALA A 88 2.81 -7.04 -2.50
CA ALA A 88 3.73 -6.57 -1.48
C ALA A 88 4.28 -7.73 -0.62
N ILE A 89 3.42 -8.63 -0.16
CA ILE A 89 3.81 -9.83 0.60
C ILE A 89 4.75 -10.71 -0.24
N ALA A 90 4.35 -11.00 -1.49
CA ALA A 90 5.17 -11.82 -2.39
C ALA A 90 6.55 -11.18 -2.68
N SER A 91 6.64 -9.85 -2.69
CA SER A 91 7.91 -9.14 -2.87
C SER A 91 8.79 -9.22 -1.63
N LYS A 92 8.23 -9.05 -0.42
CA LYS A 92 8.97 -9.19 0.84
C LYS A 92 9.53 -10.60 1.02
N ALA A 93 8.77 -11.63 0.64
CA ALA A 93 9.23 -13.03 0.71
C ALA A 93 10.45 -13.30 -0.19
N ARG A 94 10.54 -12.66 -1.35
CA ARG A 94 11.71 -12.80 -2.25
C ARG A 94 12.97 -12.17 -1.68
N SER A 95 12.86 -11.01 -1.04
CA SER A 95 14.02 -10.28 -0.50
C SER A 95 14.65 -10.90 0.75
N GLN A 96 14.07 -11.94 1.35
CA GLN A 96 14.65 -12.67 2.51
C GLN A 96 15.45 -13.92 2.11
N THR A 97 15.54 -14.25 0.81
CA THR A 97 16.21 -15.47 0.32
C THR A 97 17.55 -15.18 -0.38
N ASP A 98 18.02 -13.93 -0.38
CA ASP A 98 19.35 -13.52 -0.91
C ASP A 98 20.32 -13.17 0.22
#